data_AF-A0AAD5D4J9-F1
#
_entry.id   AF-A0AAD5D4J9-F1
#
_cell.length_a   1.000
_cell.length_b   1.000
_cell.length_c   1.000
_cell.angle_alpha   90.00
_cell.angle_beta   90.00
_cell.angle_gamma   90.00
#
_symmetry.space_group_name_H-M   'P 1'
#
loop_
_entity.id
_entity.type
_entity.pdbx_description
1 polymer ?
#
loop_
_entity_poly.entity_id
_entity_poly.type
_entity_poly.pdbx_seq_one_letter_code
_entity_poly.pdbx_strand_id
1 'polypeptide(L)'
;MLLTGFNTQHTSLAVYILMRAAVLASRCGIKSKRFGHVCKPLTWAHGDIFLMCLASTQILCAYILKQDSLPQSYKSFLNKHGGKDPIILQGVRDIACGMPFTNLEQIQKFYKNMGVDVILDPQMKVPCSIIHANQSCRWHAFSFFFQAYKRAVPVYLPVYLIPALIVHRQGLGKRIWTCFLFRIFKRCNVTMLALGTFPTGLSLAIEKKSRRIEISLYCLARAIESFFTTMSDIASQRQS
;
A
#
# COMPACT_ATOMS: atom_id res chain seq x y z
N MET A 1 13.16 -7.22 -12.81
CA MET A 1 14.01 -6.01 -12.76
C MET A 1 14.57 -5.83 -14.16
N LEU A 2 13.97 -4.94 -14.95
CA LEU A 2 14.50 -4.55 -16.25
C LEU A 2 15.75 -3.71 -15.99
N LEU A 3 16.91 -4.24 -16.35
CA LEU A 3 18.16 -3.49 -16.46
C LEU A 3 18.02 -2.57 -17.68
N THR A 4 17.42 -1.40 -17.48
CA THR A 4 17.39 -0.34 -18.51
C THR A 4 18.78 0.29 -18.62
N GLY A 5 19.20 0.58 -19.85
CA GLY A 5 20.60 0.80 -20.24
C GLY A 5 21.35 1.99 -19.64
N PHE A 6 22.62 2.08 -20.06
CA PHE A 6 23.75 2.90 -19.56
C PHE A 6 23.54 4.42 -19.39
N ASN A 7 22.38 4.97 -19.72
CA ASN A 7 22.15 6.43 -19.80
C ASN A 7 20.97 6.93 -18.96
N THR A 8 20.52 6.14 -17.97
CA THR A 8 19.47 6.54 -17.02
C THR A 8 20.04 6.63 -15.61
N GLN A 9 19.89 7.78 -14.93
CA GLN A 9 20.31 7.88 -13.52
C GLN A 9 19.56 6.83 -12.69
N HIS A 10 20.30 5.88 -12.11
CA HIS A 10 19.74 4.79 -11.32
C HIS A 10 19.40 5.21 -9.88
N THR A 11 18.71 6.32 -9.70
CA THR A 11 18.32 6.87 -8.39
C THR A 11 17.52 5.85 -7.57
N SER A 12 16.59 5.10 -8.18
CA SER A 12 15.84 4.03 -7.51
C SER A 12 16.73 2.93 -6.94
N LEU A 13 17.76 2.52 -7.68
CA LEU A 13 18.69 1.48 -7.24
C LEU A 13 19.59 2.01 -6.12
N ALA A 14 20.10 3.24 -6.27
CA ALA A 14 20.94 3.88 -5.26
C ALA A 14 20.19 4.07 -3.94
N VAL A 15 18.95 4.58 -4.00
CA VAL A 15 18.08 4.73 -2.82
C VAL A 15 17.76 3.37 -2.21
N TYR A 16 17.49 2.35 -3.03
CA TYR A 16 17.29 0.99 -2.52
C TYR A 16 18.53 0.45 -1.81
N ILE A 17 19.72 0.57 -2.39
CA ILE A 17 20.97 0.12 -1.79
C ILE A 17 21.26 0.90 -0.49
N LEU A 18 21.10 2.23 -0.50
CA LEU A 18 21.28 3.09 0.67
C LEU A 18 20.32 2.68 1.79
N MET A 19 19.07 2.40 1.46
CA MET A 19 18.09 1.91 2.42
C MET A 19 18.50 0.56 3.02
N ARG A 20 18.93 -0.38 2.17
CA ARG A 20 19.42 -1.71 2.59
C ARG A 20 20.62 -1.56 3.52
N ALA A 21 21.56 -0.67 3.19
CA ALA A 21 22.71 -0.35 4.01
C ALA A 21 22.30 0.26 5.36
N ALA A 22 21.36 1.22 5.36
CA ALA A 22 20.86 1.86 6.57
C ALA A 22 20.20 0.86 7.54
N VAL A 23 19.38 -0.08 7.04
CA VAL A 23 18.78 -1.12 7.90
C VAL A 23 19.82 -2.12 8.39
N LEU A 24 20.83 -2.47 7.58
CA LEU A 24 21.91 -3.33 8.04
C LEU A 24 22.73 -2.64 9.13
N ALA A 25 23.12 -1.38 8.92
CA ALA A 25 23.83 -0.55 9.89
C ALA A 25 23.02 -0.40 11.18
N SER A 26 21.72 -0.16 11.08
CA SER A 26 20.80 -0.08 12.21
C SER A 26 20.78 -1.36 13.03
N ARG A 27 20.72 -2.53 12.38
CA ARG A 27 20.74 -3.83 13.10
C ARG A 27 22.08 -4.13 13.74
N CYS A 28 23.18 -3.78 13.07
CA CYS A 28 24.52 -3.89 13.65
C CYS A 28 24.69 -2.94 14.85
N GLY A 29 24.15 -1.72 14.77
CA GLY A 29 24.16 -0.71 15.81
C GLY A 29 23.36 -1.12 17.05
N ILE A 30 22.16 -1.69 16.88
CA ILE A 30 21.33 -2.22 17.98
C ILE A 30 22.07 -3.33 18.75
N LYS A 31 22.85 -4.18 18.05
CA LYS A 31 23.62 -5.27 18.68
C LYS A 31 24.96 -4.81 19.29
N SER A 32 25.40 -3.59 19.01
CA SER A 32 26.68 -3.05 19.48
C SER A 32 26.59 -2.58 20.93
N LYS A 33 27.57 -2.94 21.76
CA LYS A 33 27.65 -2.49 23.17
C LYS A 33 27.82 -0.97 23.30
N ARG A 34 28.41 -0.30 22.30
CA ARG A 34 28.70 1.14 22.31
C ARG A 34 27.56 2.00 21.74
N PHE A 35 26.87 1.51 20.70
CA PHE A 35 25.82 2.25 19.99
C PHE A 35 24.39 1.78 20.30
N GLY A 36 24.23 0.71 21.08
CA GLY A 36 22.93 0.14 21.41
C GLY A 36 21.98 1.11 22.11
N HIS A 37 22.50 2.03 22.93
CA HIS A 37 21.67 3.03 23.62
C HIS A 37 21.08 4.07 22.65
N VAL A 38 21.86 4.52 21.65
CA VAL A 38 21.42 5.49 20.63
C VAL A 38 20.44 4.84 19.65
N CYS A 39 20.62 3.55 19.33
CA CYS A 39 19.75 2.82 18.41
C CYS A 39 18.49 2.23 19.08
N LYS A 40 18.31 2.39 20.39
CA LYS A 40 17.18 1.85 21.17
C LYS A 40 15.81 2.37 20.70
N PRO A 41 15.62 3.66 20.34
CA PRO A 41 14.34 4.15 19.79
C PRO A 41 13.92 3.44 18.51
N LEU A 42 14.88 2.94 17.72
CA LEU A 42 14.64 2.22 16.48
C LEU A 42 14.13 0.78 16.70
N THR A 43 14.13 0.30 17.95
CA THR A 43 13.60 -1.01 18.35
C THR A 43 12.16 -0.96 18.86
N TRP A 44 11.44 0.13 18.59
CA TRP A 44 10.05 0.27 19.00
C TRP A 44 9.19 -0.92 18.53
N ALA A 45 8.47 -1.54 19.47
CA ALA A 45 7.75 -2.80 19.26
C ALA A 45 6.73 -2.77 18.11
N HIS A 46 6.21 -1.59 17.77
CA HIS A 46 5.26 -1.37 16.69
C HIS A 46 5.75 -0.35 15.65
N GLY A 47 7.05 -0.08 15.63
CA GLY A 47 7.65 0.90 14.72
C GLY A 47 7.47 0.55 13.25
N ASP A 48 7.39 -0.75 12.92
CA ASP A 48 7.10 -1.25 11.58
C ASP A 48 5.66 -0.94 11.12
N ILE A 49 4.67 -1.12 12.00
CA ILE A 49 3.27 -0.77 11.74
C ILE A 49 3.15 0.74 11.54
N PHE A 50 3.73 1.53 12.46
CA PHE A 50 3.71 2.98 12.36
C PHE A 50 4.35 3.48 11.06
N LEU A 51 5.53 2.94 10.71
CA LEU A 51 6.23 3.27 9.48
C LEU A 51 5.42 2.88 8.23
N MET A 52 4.75 1.72 8.25
CA MET A 52 3.84 1.30 7.19
C MET A 52 2.66 2.26 7.04
N CYS A 53 2.05 2.69 8.14
CA CYS A 53 0.94 3.66 8.14
C CYS A 53 1.39 5.01 7.57
N LEU A 54 2.55 5.51 8.00
CA LEU A 54 3.11 6.75 7.47
C LEU A 54 3.41 6.65 5.98
N ALA A 55 4.06 5.57 5.53
CA ALA A 55 4.36 5.34 4.13
C ALA A 55 3.08 5.24 3.29
N SER A 56 2.07 4.51 3.77
CA SER A 56 0.79 4.36 3.09
C SER A 56 0.03 5.69 3.00
N THR A 57 0.07 6.49 4.06
CA THR A 57 -0.53 7.83 4.09
C THR A 57 0.15 8.73 3.06
N GLN A 58 1.48 8.77 3.04
CA GLN A 58 2.23 9.57 2.07
C GLN A 58 1.93 9.15 0.63
N ILE A 59 1.88 7.84 0.35
CA ILE A 59 1.54 7.32 -0.98
C ILE A 59 0.13 7.74 -1.39
N LEU A 60 -0.85 7.64 -0.48
CA LEU A 60 -2.22 8.03 -0.76
C LEU A 60 -2.34 9.55 -0.97
N CYS A 61 -1.66 10.35 -0.16
CA CYS A 61 -1.59 11.81 -0.33
C CYS A 61 -0.96 12.18 -1.69
N ALA A 62 0.15 11.55 -2.07
CA ALA A 62 0.77 11.73 -3.38
C ALA A 62 -0.20 11.33 -4.51
N TYR A 63 -0.93 10.23 -4.35
CA TYR A 63 -1.90 9.74 -5.32
C TYR A 63 -3.10 10.68 -5.51
N ILE A 64 -3.56 11.37 -4.47
CA ILE A 64 -4.69 12.32 -4.58
C ILE A 64 -4.20 13.71 -5.02
N LEU A 65 -3.13 14.20 -4.40
CA LEU A 65 -2.69 15.60 -4.55
C LEU A 65 -1.73 15.82 -5.72
N LYS A 66 -0.87 14.86 -6.08
CA LYS A 66 0.13 15.02 -7.16
C LYS A 66 0.52 13.66 -7.76
N GLN A 67 -0.35 13.06 -8.56
CA GLN A 67 -0.10 11.73 -9.15
C GLN A 67 1.20 11.64 -9.96
N ASP A 68 1.64 12.75 -10.54
CA ASP A 68 2.84 12.79 -11.39
C ASP A 68 4.14 12.69 -10.58
N SER A 69 4.07 12.79 -9.25
CA SER A 69 5.19 12.46 -8.36
C SER A 69 5.46 10.94 -8.28
N LEU A 70 4.50 10.12 -8.70
CA LEU A 70 4.60 8.66 -8.62
C LEU A 70 5.18 8.10 -9.92
N PRO A 71 6.03 7.06 -9.86
CA PRO A 71 6.51 6.36 -11.05
C PRO A 71 5.34 5.88 -11.91
N GLN A 72 5.44 6.02 -13.24
CA GLN A 72 4.34 5.77 -14.17
C GLN A 72 3.71 4.37 -14.04
N SER A 73 4.54 3.34 -13.79
CA SER A 73 4.06 1.96 -13.56
C SER A 73 3.24 1.85 -12.26
N TYR A 74 3.65 2.56 -11.22
CA TYR A 74 2.96 2.59 -9.93
C TYR A 74 1.69 3.43 -9.99
N LYS A 75 1.70 4.58 -10.68
CA LYS A 75 0.50 5.37 -11.00
C LYS A 75 -0.54 4.53 -11.73
N SER A 76 -0.12 3.74 -12.73
CA SER A 76 -1.00 2.84 -13.47
C SER A 76 -1.59 1.74 -12.59
N PHE A 77 -0.79 1.17 -11.69
CA PHE A 77 -1.25 0.22 -10.68
C PHE A 77 -2.29 0.84 -9.74
N LEU A 78 -2.02 2.02 -9.19
CA LEU A 78 -2.95 2.72 -8.30
C LEU A 78 -4.22 3.15 -9.00
N ASN A 79 -4.18 3.61 -10.25
CA ASN A 79 -5.38 3.91 -11.03
C ASN A 79 -6.23 2.66 -11.26
N LYS A 80 -5.59 1.53 -11.57
CA LYS A 80 -6.30 0.26 -11.72
C LYS A 80 -6.97 -0.19 -10.41
N HIS A 81 -6.25 -0.14 -9.29
CA HIS A 81 -6.75 -0.64 -8.00
C HIS A 81 -7.68 0.34 -7.28
N GLY A 82 -7.38 1.64 -7.36
CA GLY A 82 -8.20 2.75 -6.88
C GLY A 82 -9.52 2.86 -7.63
N GLY A 83 -9.56 2.47 -8.90
CA GLY A 83 -10.81 2.24 -9.64
C GLY A 83 -11.67 3.50 -9.79
N LYS A 84 -11.03 4.67 -9.78
CA LYS A 84 -11.65 5.98 -10.05
C LYS A 84 -10.93 6.61 -11.22
N ASP A 85 -11.70 7.30 -12.05
CA ASP A 85 -11.16 8.02 -13.19
C ASP A 85 -10.32 9.22 -12.72
N PRO A 86 -9.21 9.56 -13.40
CA PRO A 86 -8.41 10.74 -13.08
C PRO A 86 -9.23 12.04 -12.99
N ILE A 87 -10.28 12.20 -13.79
CA ILE A 87 -11.17 13.38 -13.77
C ILE A 87 -11.89 13.48 -12.41
N ILE A 88 -12.35 12.36 -11.86
CA ILE A 88 -12.98 12.30 -10.53
C ILE A 88 -11.95 12.63 -9.44
N LEU A 89 -10.74 12.08 -9.55
CA LEU A 89 -9.67 12.31 -8.58
C LEU A 89 -9.21 13.77 -8.56
N GLN A 90 -9.20 14.45 -9.71
CA GLN A 90 -8.94 15.89 -9.78
C GLN A 90 -10.01 16.69 -9.03
N GLY A 91 -11.29 16.34 -9.17
CA GLY A 91 -12.36 17.00 -8.40
C GLY A 91 -12.21 16.79 -6.88
N VAL A 92 -11.75 15.60 -6.45
CA VAL A 92 -11.43 15.32 -5.04
C VAL A 92 -10.23 16.14 -4.56
N ARG A 93 -9.21 16.31 -5.41
CA ARG A 93 -8.04 17.16 -5.13
C ARG A 93 -8.44 18.62 -4.94
N ASP A 94 -9.28 19.16 -5.82
CA ASP A 94 -9.74 20.56 -5.74
C ASP A 94 -10.41 20.83 -4.38
N ILE A 95 -11.29 19.92 -3.92
CA ILE A 95 -11.90 19.99 -2.58
C ILE A 95 -10.85 19.91 -1.47
N ALA A 96 -9.95 18.92 -1.54
CA ALA A 96 -8.94 18.69 -0.51
C ALA A 96 -7.98 19.88 -0.33
N CYS A 97 -7.69 20.59 -1.42
CA CYS A 97 -6.85 21.80 -1.42
C CYS A 97 -7.64 23.10 -1.16
N GLY A 98 -8.98 23.04 -1.06
CA GLY A 98 -9.82 24.23 -0.93
C GLY A 98 -9.80 25.14 -2.17
N MET A 99 -9.51 24.57 -3.34
CA MET A 99 -9.47 25.27 -4.62
C MET A 99 -10.86 25.25 -5.28
N PRO A 100 -11.22 26.30 -6.06
CA PRO A 100 -12.44 26.24 -6.86
C PRO A 100 -12.34 25.13 -7.89
N PHE A 101 -13.45 24.42 -8.13
CA PHE A 101 -13.45 23.32 -9.07
C PHE A 101 -13.19 23.78 -10.50
N THR A 102 -12.27 23.11 -11.17
CA THR A 102 -11.92 23.42 -12.57
C THR A 102 -12.62 22.50 -13.58
N ASN A 103 -13.11 21.34 -13.15
CA ASN A 103 -13.50 20.24 -14.04
C ASN A 103 -14.90 19.64 -13.80
N LEU A 104 -15.80 20.36 -13.12
CA LEU A 104 -17.15 19.84 -12.79
C LEU A 104 -17.93 19.39 -14.02
N GLU A 105 -17.90 20.16 -15.11
CA GLU A 105 -18.60 19.79 -16.36
C GLU A 105 -18.06 18.49 -16.95
N GLN A 106 -16.76 18.22 -16.82
CA GLN A 106 -16.14 16.99 -17.29
C GLN A 106 -16.60 15.79 -16.46
N ILE A 107 -16.73 15.97 -15.14
CA ILE A 107 -17.26 14.93 -14.23
C ILE A 107 -18.74 14.64 -14.55
N GLN A 108 -19.54 15.67 -14.79
CA GLN A 108 -20.95 15.49 -15.19
C GLN A 108 -21.08 14.74 -16.52
N LYS A 109 -20.28 15.12 -17.54
CA LYS A 109 -20.23 14.40 -18.83
C LYS A 109 -19.78 12.95 -18.66
N PHE A 110 -18.81 12.69 -17.79
CA PHE A 110 -18.34 11.34 -17.47
C PHE A 110 -19.47 10.47 -16.92
N TYR A 111 -20.23 10.95 -15.92
CA TYR A 111 -21.37 10.20 -15.38
C TYR A 111 -22.51 10.05 -16.38
N LYS A 112 -22.77 11.09 -17.19
CA LYS A 112 -23.79 11.04 -18.25
C LYS A 112 -23.50 9.96 -19.29
N ASN A 113 -22.23 9.80 -19.67
CA ASN A 113 -21.80 8.72 -20.58
C ASN A 113 -21.98 7.32 -19.95
N MET A 114 -21.95 7.22 -18.62
CA MET A 114 -22.26 5.99 -17.89
C MET A 114 -23.77 5.79 -17.66
N GLY A 115 -24.63 6.68 -18.21
CA GLY A 115 -26.09 6.62 -18.07
C GLY A 115 -26.62 7.19 -16.76
N VAL A 116 -25.82 7.96 -16.01
CA VAL A 116 -26.22 8.56 -14.74
C VAL A 116 -26.20 10.08 -14.86
N ASP A 117 -27.36 10.72 -14.72
CA ASP A 117 -27.44 12.18 -14.70
C ASP A 117 -27.20 12.71 -13.29
N VAL A 118 -26.22 13.61 -13.14
CA VAL A 118 -25.74 14.11 -11.85
C VAL A 118 -25.63 15.62 -11.91
N ILE A 119 -26.27 16.29 -10.95
CA ILE A 119 -26.11 17.72 -10.74
C ILE A 119 -25.08 17.91 -9.63
N LEU A 120 -23.96 18.54 -9.96
CA LEU A 120 -22.87 18.83 -9.01
C LEU A 120 -22.97 20.28 -8.53
N ASP A 121 -22.95 20.47 -7.22
CA ASP A 121 -22.91 21.78 -6.59
C ASP A 121 -21.46 22.31 -6.52
N PRO A 122 -21.15 23.48 -7.11
CA PRO A 122 -19.83 24.11 -7.04
C PRO A 122 -19.36 24.50 -5.63
N GLN A 123 -20.26 24.60 -4.64
CA GLN A 123 -19.93 24.94 -3.26
C GLN A 123 -19.94 23.75 -2.29
N MET A 124 -19.93 22.51 -2.81
CA MET A 124 -19.93 21.33 -1.96
C MET A 124 -18.66 21.21 -1.11
N LYS A 125 -18.84 20.96 0.19
CA LYS A 125 -17.73 20.76 1.15
C LYS A 125 -17.26 19.31 1.25
N VAL A 126 -18.09 18.36 0.82
CA VAL A 126 -17.81 16.93 0.93
C VAL A 126 -17.91 16.29 -0.46
N PRO A 127 -16.92 15.48 -0.88
CA PRO A 127 -16.86 14.91 -2.24
C PRO A 127 -17.87 13.77 -2.49
N CYS A 128 -18.96 13.68 -1.73
CA CYS A 128 -19.94 12.58 -1.84
C CYS A 128 -20.52 12.48 -3.26
N SER A 129 -21.07 13.58 -3.78
CA SER A 129 -21.69 13.63 -5.11
C SER A 129 -20.69 13.35 -6.24
N ILE A 130 -19.42 13.75 -6.07
CA ILE A 130 -18.33 13.43 -7.02
C ILE A 130 -17.99 11.94 -6.99
N ILE A 131 -17.91 11.34 -5.80
CA ILE A 131 -17.42 9.97 -5.64
C ILE A 131 -18.48 8.94 -6.01
N HIS A 132 -19.75 9.17 -5.65
CA HIS A 132 -20.80 8.17 -5.77
C HIS A 132 -22.07 8.66 -6.47
N ALA A 133 -22.07 9.86 -7.07
CA ALA A 133 -23.20 10.39 -7.81
C ALA A 133 -24.50 10.30 -6.98
N ASN A 134 -25.57 9.75 -7.56
CA ASN A 134 -26.88 9.59 -6.91
C ASN A 134 -26.98 8.33 -6.01
N GLN A 135 -25.90 7.58 -5.80
CA GLN A 135 -25.92 6.41 -4.92
C GLN A 135 -25.84 6.85 -3.45
N SER A 136 -26.41 6.03 -2.55
CA SER A 136 -26.19 6.23 -1.12
C SER A 136 -24.75 5.86 -0.74
N CYS A 137 -24.16 6.58 0.22
CA CYS A 137 -22.76 6.38 0.63
C CYS A 137 -22.48 4.94 1.06
N ARG A 138 -23.42 4.32 1.79
CA ARG A 138 -23.31 2.94 2.28
C ARG A 138 -23.34 1.93 1.13
N TRP A 139 -24.23 2.12 0.16
CA TRP A 139 -24.34 1.25 -1.00
C TRP A 139 -23.11 1.35 -1.89
N HIS A 140 -22.60 2.57 -2.08
CA HIS A 140 -21.36 2.79 -2.80
C HIS A 140 -20.17 2.12 -2.10
N ALA A 141 -20.04 2.28 -0.78
CA ALA A 141 -18.97 1.66 -0.01
C ALA A 141 -18.99 0.13 -0.13
N PHE A 142 -20.17 -0.49 -0.02
CA PHE A 142 -20.32 -1.93 -0.16
C PHE A 142 -19.98 -2.42 -1.57
N SER A 143 -20.57 -1.81 -2.60
CA SER A 143 -20.32 -2.20 -3.99
C SER A 143 -18.86 -1.98 -4.40
N PHE A 144 -18.27 -0.86 -4.00
CA PHE A 144 -16.86 -0.54 -4.23
C PHE A 144 -15.94 -1.53 -3.51
N PHE A 145 -16.26 -1.95 -2.28
CA PHE A 145 -15.50 -2.97 -1.56
C PHE A 145 -15.42 -4.28 -2.34
N PHE A 146 -16.55 -4.79 -2.84
CA PHE A 146 -16.56 -6.01 -3.65
C PHE A 146 -15.80 -5.85 -4.97
N GLN A 147 -15.93 -4.70 -5.62
CA GLN A 147 -15.17 -4.39 -6.84
C GLN A 147 -13.66 -4.34 -6.57
N ALA A 148 -13.24 -3.67 -5.49
CA ALA A 148 -11.85 -3.59 -5.07
C ALA A 148 -11.30 -4.98 -4.73
N TYR A 149 -12.06 -5.81 -4.03
CA TYR A 149 -11.70 -7.19 -3.72
C TYR A 149 -11.49 -8.01 -5.00
N LYS A 150 -12.42 -7.93 -5.97
CA LYS A 150 -12.28 -8.61 -7.27
C LYS A 150 -11.05 -8.16 -8.05
N ARG A 151 -10.68 -6.87 -7.99
CA ARG A 151 -9.45 -6.35 -8.60
C ARG A 151 -8.19 -6.85 -7.89
N ALA A 152 -8.25 -7.06 -6.58
CA ALA A 152 -7.14 -7.51 -5.75
C ALA A 152 -6.84 -9.02 -5.93
N VAL A 153 -7.87 -9.87 -5.95
CA VAL A 153 -7.74 -11.34 -6.03
C VAL A 153 -6.74 -11.82 -7.11
N PRO A 154 -6.82 -11.41 -8.39
CA PRO A 154 -5.92 -11.93 -9.42
C PRO A 154 -4.45 -11.50 -9.24
N VAL A 155 -4.18 -10.47 -8.44
CA VAL A 155 -2.81 -10.02 -8.15
C VAL A 155 -2.26 -10.73 -6.92
N TYR A 156 -3.03 -10.74 -5.82
CA TYR A 156 -2.54 -11.28 -4.56
C TYR A 156 -2.62 -12.80 -4.49
N LEU A 157 -3.64 -13.44 -5.06
CA LEU A 157 -3.79 -14.90 -5.00
C LEU A 157 -2.58 -15.62 -5.61
N PRO A 158 -2.10 -15.32 -6.83
CA PRO A 158 -0.92 -15.98 -7.37
C PRO A 158 0.35 -15.68 -6.58
N VAL A 159 0.52 -14.43 -6.13
CA VAL A 159 1.71 -13.99 -5.37
C VAL A 159 1.87 -14.76 -4.06
N TYR A 160 0.78 -15.13 -3.40
CA TYR A 160 0.85 -15.95 -2.17
C TYR A 160 0.77 -17.45 -2.45
N LEU A 161 -0.08 -17.86 -3.39
CA LEU A 161 -0.35 -19.27 -3.67
C LEU A 161 0.82 -19.95 -4.38
N ILE A 162 1.44 -19.29 -5.38
CA ILE A 162 2.51 -19.90 -6.18
C ILE A 162 3.74 -20.19 -5.32
N PRO A 163 4.28 -19.26 -4.52
CA PRO A 163 5.39 -19.58 -3.61
C PRO A 163 5.02 -20.65 -2.60
N ALA A 164 3.80 -20.64 -2.06
CA ALA A 164 3.33 -21.67 -1.15
C ALA A 164 3.33 -23.07 -1.82
N LEU A 165 2.83 -23.17 -3.05
CA LEU A 165 2.81 -24.43 -3.80
C LEU A 165 4.22 -24.89 -4.21
N ILE A 166 5.08 -23.99 -4.69
CA ILE A 166 6.44 -24.34 -5.14
C ILE A 166 7.32 -24.76 -3.94
N VAL A 167 7.30 -23.98 -2.85
CA VAL A 167 8.19 -24.18 -1.70
C VAL A 167 7.69 -25.26 -0.75
N HIS A 168 6.36 -25.44 -0.60
CA HIS A 168 5.77 -26.41 0.33
C HIS A 168 5.11 -27.63 -0.35
N ARG A 169 5.36 -27.91 -1.65
CA ARG A 169 4.77 -29.06 -2.39
C ARG A 169 4.86 -30.41 -1.66
N GLN A 170 5.95 -30.67 -0.93
CA GLN A 170 6.17 -31.94 -0.23
C GLN A 170 5.46 -32.01 1.14
N GLY A 171 5.02 -30.87 1.70
CA GLY A 171 4.37 -30.78 3.02
C GLY A 171 2.87 -30.52 2.98
N LEU A 172 2.32 -30.06 1.85
CA LEU A 172 0.91 -29.66 1.73
C LEU A 172 -0.05 -30.86 1.90
N GLY A 173 0.23 -31.97 1.22
CA GLY A 173 -0.61 -33.19 1.30
C GLY A 173 -0.59 -33.86 2.68
N LYS A 174 0.58 -33.91 3.33
CA LYS A 174 0.73 -34.49 4.69
C LYS A 174 0.08 -33.64 5.78
N ARG A 175 -0.04 -32.31 5.60
CA ARG A 175 -0.64 -31.39 6.57
C ARG A 175 -2.16 -31.28 6.46
N ILE A 176 -2.72 -31.45 5.26
CA ILE A 176 -4.18 -31.47 5.05
C ILE A 176 -4.80 -32.68 5.78
N TRP A 177 -4.14 -33.83 5.74
CA TRP A 177 -4.60 -35.06 6.43
C TRP A 177 -4.55 -34.95 7.96
N THR A 178 -3.50 -34.34 8.53
CA THR A 178 -3.37 -34.16 9.98
C THR A 178 -4.30 -33.08 10.55
N CYS A 179 -4.59 -32.02 9.79
CA CYS A 179 -5.59 -31.01 10.19
C CYS A 179 -7.03 -31.55 10.15
N PHE A 180 -7.34 -32.44 9.21
CA PHE A 180 -8.65 -33.09 9.13
C PHE A 180 -8.88 -34.05 10.32
N LEU A 181 -7.84 -34.79 10.72
CA LEU A 181 -7.84 -35.68 11.90
C LEU A 181 -7.97 -34.91 13.23
N PHE A 182 -7.33 -33.75 13.38
CA PHE A 182 -7.44 -32.91 14.59
C PHE A 182 -8.81 -32.25 14.76
N ARG A 183 -9.57 -32.06 13.66
CA ARG A 183 -10.90 -31.44 13.68
C ARG A 183 -12.00 -32.37 14.19
N ILE A 184 -11.70 -33.67 14.34
CA ILE A 184 -12.66 -34.71 14.77
C ILE A 184 -12.64 -34.92 16.30
N PHE A 185 -11.54 -34.61 16.99
CA PHE A 185 -11.44 -34.76 18.45
C PHE A 185 -11.97 -33.52 19.19
N LYS A 186 -13.28 -33.53 19.47
CA LYS A 186 -14.05 -32.50 20.19
C LYS A 186 -13.54 -32.18 21.62
N ARG A 187 -12.76 -31.10 21.82
CA ARG A 187 -12.76 -30.28 23.07
C ARG A 187 -12.30 -28.83 22.80
N CYS A 188 -12.95 -27.85 23.44
CA CYS A 188 -12.60 -26.42 23.37
C CYS A 188 -12.31 -25.86 24.78
N ASN A 189 -11.23 -25.06 24.90
CA ASN A 189 -10.87 -24.26 26.08
C ASN A 189 -10.35 -22.87 25.62
N VAL A 190 -10.40 -21.87 26.49
CA VAL A 190 -10.10 -20.43 26.32
C VAL A 190 -8.74 -20.15 25.64
N THR A 191 -7.79 -21.08 25.72
CA THR A 191 -6.51 -21.06 24.98
C THR A 191 -6.68 -21.03 23.45
N MET A 192 -7.81 -21.46 22.89
CA MET A 192 -8.13 -21.35 21.46
C MET A 192 -8.47 -19.93 21.01
N LEU A 193 -8.91 -19.04 21.90
CA LEU A 193 -9.18 -17.64 21.57
C LEU A 193 -7.87 -16.85 21.40
N ALA A 194 -6.80 -17.25 22.09
CA ALA A 194 -5.45 -16.70 21.92
C ALA A 194 -4.71 -17.24 20.68
N LEU A 195 -5.12 -18.39 20.14
CA LEU A 195 -4.54 -19.00 18.93
C LEU A 195 -5.16 -18.51 17.62
N GLY A 196 -6.26 -17.74 17.67
CA GLY A 196 -6.90 -17.13 16.48
C GLY A 196 -6.21 -15.86 15.99
N THR A 197 -5.45 -15.17 16.85
CA THR A 197 -4.79 -13.89 16.55
C THR A 197 -3.27 -14.01 16.36
N PHE A 198 -2.71 -15.21 16.53
CA PHE A 198 -1.30 -15.54 16.33
C PHE A 198 -0.90 -15.91 14.87
N PRO A 199 -1.74 -16.55 14.01
CA PRO A 199 -1.28 -17.06 12.71
C PRO A 199 -1.03 -15.98 11.65
N THR A 200 -1.66 -14.80 11.76
CA THR A 200 -1.48 -13.71 10.80
C THR A 200 -0.08 -13.08 10.94
N GLY A 201 0.46 -13.03 12.17
CA GLY A 201 1.84 -12.60 12.46
C GLY A 201 2.89 -13.72 12.36
N LEU A 202 2.50 -14.99 12.55
CA LEU A 202 3.42 -16.13 12.46
C LEU A 202 3.71 -16.57 11.01
N SER A 203 2.88 -16.19 10.03
CA SER A 203 3.16 -16.39 8.60
C SER A 203 4.48 -15.71 8.19
N LEU A 204 4.75 -14.53 8.76
CA LEU A 204 6.01 -13.85 8.61
C LEU A 204 7.13 -14.70 9.17
N ALA A 205 7.01 -15.31 10.36
CA ALA A 205 8.04 -16.09 11.05
C ALA A 205 8.53 -17.34 10.29
N ILE A 206 7.71 -17.91 9.41
CA ILE A 206 8.03 -19.10 8.59
C ILE A 206 8.94 -18.74 7.39
N GLU A 207 8.97 -17.48 6.97
CA GLU A 207 9.86 -16.99 5.91
C GLU A 207 11.33 -16.98 6.39
N LYS A 208 12.32 -17.25 5.52
CA LYS A 208 13.76 -17.12 5.91
C LYS A 208 14.04 -15.71 6.43
N LYS A 209 14.81 -15.55 7.52
CA LYS A 209 15.14 -14.24 8.15
C LYS A 209 15.59 -13.18 7.12
N SER A 210 16.31 -13.57 6.07
CA SER A 210 16.75 -12.69 4.97
C SER A 210 15.60 -12.09 4.13
N ARG A 211 14.51 -12.83 3.93
CA ARG A 211 13.42 -12.48 3.00
C ARG A 211 12.40 -11.51 3.61
N ARG A 212 12.10 -11.65 4.91
CA ARG A 212 11.34 -10.64 5.68
C ARG A 212 12.00 -9.27 5.60
N ILE A 213 13.32 -9.28 5.76
CA ILE A 213 14.17 -8.11 5.71
C ILE A 213 14.13 -7.47 4.32
N GLU A 214 14.19 -8.27 3.25
CA GLU A 214 14.01 -7.82 1.86
C GLU A 214 12.70 -7.12 1.57
N ILE A 215 11.57 -7.73 1.94
CA ILE A 215 10.26 -7.16 1.64
C ILE A 215 10.06 -5.83 2.39
N SER A 216 10.47 -5.79 3.66
CA SER A 216 10.43 -4.57 4.48
C SER A 216 11.30 -3.46 3.88
N LEU A 217 12.50 -3.82 3.45
CA LEU A 217 13.46 -2.90 2.85
C LEU A 217 13.05 -2.42 1.47
N TYR A 218 12.38 -3.25 0.69
CA TYR A 218 11.86 -2.90 -0.63
C TYR A 218 10.74 -1.87 -0.52
N CYS A 219 9.82 -2.06 0.44
CA CYS A 219 8.75 -1.10 0.70
C CYS A 219 9.31 0.22 1.26
N LEU A 220 10.29 0.13 2.16
CA LEU A 220 10.90 1.30 2.79
C LEU A 220 11.73 2.13 1.79
N ALA A 221 12.47 1.48 0.88
CA ALA A 221 13.21 2.16 -0.18
C ALA A 221 12.31 2.99 -1.10
N ARG A 222 11.16 2.43 -1.47
CA ARG A 222 10.17 3.15 -2.29
C ARG A 222 9.53 4.32 -1.56
N ALA A 223 9.36 4.23 -0.24
CA ALA A 223 8.86 5.32 0.57
C ALA A 223 9.85 6.50 0.65
N ILE A 224 11.15 6.22 0.81
CA ILE A 224 12.18 7.27 0.87
C ILE A 224 12.42 7.93 -0.48
N GLU A 225 12.38 7.17 -1.57
CA GLU A 225 12.52 7.72 -2.93
C GLU A 225 11.42 8.77 -3.23
N SER A 226 10.19 8.49 -2.79
CA SER A 226 9.04 9.40 -2.91
C SER A 226 9.17 10.63 -2.00
N PHE A 227 9.75 10.49 -0.81
CA PHE A 227 9.92 11.60 0.12
C PHE A 227 10.93 12.64 -0.38
N PHE A 228 12.09 12.19 -0.90
CA PHE A 228 13.13 13.10 -1.38
C PHE A 228 12.73 13.84 -2.66
N THR A 229 12.03 13.18 -3.58
CA THR A 229 11.46 13.85 -4.76
C THR A 229 10.42 14.90 -4.37
N THR A 230 9.62 14.63 -3.33
CA THR A 230 8.66 15.62 -2.81
C THR A 230 9.37 16.82 -2.17
N MET A 231 10.44 16.59 -1.41
CA MET A 231 11.23 17.65 -0.77
C MET A 231 12.05 18.49 -1.76
N SER A 232 12.64 17.88 -2.80
CA SER A 232 13.37 18.60 -3.83
C SER A 232 12.46 19.51 -4.65
N ASP A 233 11.24 19.06 -4.94
CA ASP A 233 10.24 19.87 -5.64
C ASP A 233 9.77 21.06 -4.80
N ILE A 234 9.58 20.87 -3.49
CA ILE A 234 9.24 21.96 -2.55
C ILE A 234 10.38 22.98 -2.44
N ALA A 235 11.64 22.52 -2.49
CA ALA A 235 12.80 23.41 -2.48
C ALA A 235 12.92 24.22 -3.78
N SER A 236 12.64 23.62 -4.94
CA SER A 236 12.66 24.32 -6.24
C SER A 236 11.51 25.32 -6.41
N GLN A 237 10.33 25.08 -5.82
CA GLN A 237 9.23 26.05 -5.82
C GLN A 237 9.43 27.24 -4.87
N ARG A 238 10.42 27.18 -3.98
CA ARG A 238 10.74 28.27 -3.03
C ARG A 238 11.77 29.26 -3.56
N GLN A 239 12.37 28.97 -4.71
CA GLN A 239 13.36 29.80 -5.41
C GLN A 239 12.82 30.45 -6.70
N SER A 240 11.55 30.20 -7.04
CA SER A 240 10.77 30.89 -8.09
C SER A 240 9.71 31.78 -7.45
#